data_AF-A0A842QG05-F1
#
_entry.id   AF-A0A842QG05-F1
#
_cell.length_a   1.000
_cell.length_b   1.000
_cell.length_c   1.000
_cell.angle_alpha   90.00
_cell.angle_beta   90.00
_cell.angle_gamma   90.00
#
_symmetry.space_group_name_H-M   'P 1'
#
loop_
_entity.id
_entity.type
_entity.pdbx_description
1 polymer ?
#
loop_
_entity_poly.entity_id
_entity_poly.type
_entity_poly.pdbx_seq_one_letter_code
_entity_poly.pdbx_strand_id
1 'polypeptide(L)'
;MQPALPFEQRLGMRFYSTDSPGTGGKLKERYEDFIVEEINMEKEVIEVQPFRDEAVPQKPALVSGEKDRFICFTMQKIGLGTTDVARILASSLSLPWQMVSYAGLKDKRAITAQAMSIPASSAEDLSEIELHNIELRDFEYC
;
A
#
# COMPACT_ATOMS: atom_id res chain seq x y z
N MET A 1 -28.93 16.53 15.12
CA MET A 1 -27.53 16.75 14.70
C MET A 1 -26.80 17.53 15.78
N GLN A 2 -25.78 16.92 16.40
CA GLN A 2 -24.93 17.60 17.37
C GLN A 2 -23.89 18.49 16.69
N PRO A 3 -23.53 19.67 17.27
CA PRO A 3 -22.46 20.49 16.76
C PRO A 3 -21.10 19.79 16.88
N ALA A 4 -20.25 19.96 15.88
CA ALA A 4 -18.89 19.42 15.86
C ALA A 4 -17.96 20.14 16.85
N LEU A 5 -16.74 19.64 17.06
CA LEU A 5 -15.78 20.27 17.96
C LEU A 5 -15.34 21.67 17.43
N PRO A 6 -14.93 22.62 18.29
CA PRO A 6 -14.60 23.97 17.87
C PRO A 6 -13.53 24.07 16.77
N PHE A 7 -12.59 23.12 16.72
CA PHE A 7 -11.58 23.06 15.67
C PHE A 7 -12.18 22.62 14.32
N GLU A 8 -13.01 21.59 14.33
CA GLU A 8 -13.69 21.05 13.13
C GLU A 8 -14.62 22.09 12.50
N GLN A 9 -15.33 22.86 13.34
CA GLN A 9 -16.20 23.95 12.87
C GLN A 9 -15.41 25.02 12.11
N ARG A 10 -14.17 25.33 12.54
CA ARG A 10 -13.28 26.27 11.83
C ARG A 10 -12.82 25.72 10.47
N LEU A 11 -12.78 24.40 10.32
CA LEU A 11 -12.49 23.72 9.06
C LEU A 11 -13.73 23.55 8.16
N GLY A 12 -14.91 24.02 8.61
CA GLY A 12 -16.17 23.94 7.86
C GLY A 12 -17.00 22.67 8.16
N MET A 13 -16.49 21.74 8.97
CA MET A 13 -17.24 20.57 9.45
C MET A 13 -18.05 20.98 10.68
N ARG A 14 -19.33 21.33 10.48
CA ARG A 14 -20.13 22.01 11.52
C ARG A 14 -20.94 21.09 12.43
N PHE A 15 -21.34 19.92 11.94
CA PHE A 15 -22.28 19.05 12.63
C PHE A 15 -21.91 17.58 12.43
N TYR A 16 -22.27 16.73 13.40
CA TYR A 16 -22.26 15.28 13.25
C TYR A 16 -23.58 14.79 12.68
N SER A 17 -23.54 13.67 11.94
CA SER A 17 -24.72 13.03 11.37
C SER A 17 -25.63 12.40 12.44
N THR A 18 -25.05 11.99 13.58
CA THR A 18 -25.73 11.33 14.68
C THR A 18 -25.80 12.20 15.94
N ASP A 19 -26.70 11.83 16.86
CA ASP A 19 -26.92 12.51 18.14
C ASP A 19 -26.47 11.68 19.36
N SER A 20 -25.89 10.50 19.12
CA SER A 20 -25.34 9.63 20.16
C SER A 20 -24.05 10.22 20.75
N PRO A 21 -23.78 10.06 22.06
CA PRO A 21 -22.47 10.40 22.63
C PRO A 21 -21.34 9.68 21.89
N GLY A 22 -20.21 10.37 21.72
CA GLY A 22 -19.01 9.77 21.12
C GLY A 22 -18.44 8.65 22.00
N THR A 23 -17.88 7.63 21.35
CA THR A 23 -17.28 6.46 22.05
C THR A 23 -15.93 6.78 22.70
N GLY A 24 -15.31 7.91 22.36
CA GLY A 24 -13.93 8.23 22.76
C GLY A 24 -12.92 7.28 22.12
N GLY A 25 -11.81 7.02 22.82
CA GLY A 25 -10.72 6.15 22.37
C GLY A 25 -9.59 6.89 21.64
N LYS A 26 -8.56 6.13 21.28
CA LYS A 26 -7.43 6.61 20.50
C LYS A 26 -7.33 5.76 19.24
N LEU A 27 -7.09 6.40 18.10
CA LEU A 27 -6.90 5.73 16.82
C LEU A 27 -5.43 5.74 16.44
N LYS A 28 -5.03 4.71 15.69
CA LYS A 28 -3.65 4.54 15.20
C LYS A 28 -2.66 4.59 16.37
N GLU A 29 -2.82 3.84 17.47
CA GLU A 29 -1.75 3.80 18.49
C GLU A 29 -0.56 3.00 17.95
N ARG A 30 -0.85 1.86 17.33
CA ARG A 30 0.06 1.03 16.53
C ARG A 30 -0.26 1.14 15.03
N TYR A 31 0.60 0.61 14.16
CA TYR A 31 0.33 0.62 12.72
C TYR A 31 -0.78 -0.37 12.34
N GLU A 32 -0.84 -1.48 13.06
CA GLU A 32 -1.79 -2.59 12.89
C GLU A 32 -3.22 -2.21 13.29
N ASP A 33 -3.39 -1.12 14.06
CA ASP A 33 -4.71 -0.57 14.40
C ASP A 33 -5.42 0.07 13.21
N PHE A 34 -4.72 0.23 12.07
CA PHE A 34 -5.26 0.86 10.87
C PHE A 34 -4.76 0.15 9.62
N ILE A 35 -5.65 -0.64 9.04
CA ILE A 35 -5.41 -1.46 7.86
C ILE A 35 -6.14 -0.81 6.67
N VAL A 36 -5.45 -0.66 5.55
CA VAL A 36 -6.03 -0.12 4.30
C VAL A 36 -5.79 -1.11 3.18
N GLU A 37 -6.86 -1.66 2.66
CA GLU A 37 -6.85 -2.61 1.53
C GLU A 37 -7.46 -1.91 0.33
N GLU A 38 -6.74 -1.91 -0.79
CA GLU A 38 -7.24 -1.32 -2.01
C GLU A 38 -8.34 -2.19 -2.64
N ILE A 39 -9.38 -1.54 -3.16
CA ILE A 39 -10.36 -2.18 -4.03
C ILE A 39 -9.97 -1.84 -5.46
N ASN A 40 -9.65 -2.85 -6.27
CA ASN A 40 -9.26 -2.67 -7.66
C ASN A 40 -10.47 -2.30 -8.55
N MET A 41 -10.22 -2.13 -9.85
CA MET A 41 -11.28 -1.72 -10.81
C MET A 41 -12.32 -2.83 -11.00
N GLU A 42 -11.93 -4.08 -10.79
CA GLU A 42 -12.74 -5.29 -10.80
C GLU A 42 -13.55 -5.48 -9.51
N LYS A 43 -13.38 -4.58 -8.53
CA LYS A 43 -14.01 -4.58 -7.20
C LYS A 43 -13.53 -5.70 -6.28
N GLU A 44 -12.36 -6.25 -6.54
CA GLU A 44 -11.68 -7.20 -5.69
C GLU A 44 -10.85 -6.47 -4.64
N VAL A 45 -10.75 -7.05 -3.45
CA VAL A 45 -9.99 -6.50 -2.33
C VAL A 45 -8.56 -7.03 -2.39
N ILE A 46 -7.60 -6.12 -2.41
CA ILE A 46 -6.17 -6.44 -2.24
C ILE A 46 -5.92 -6.53 -0.73
N GLU A 47 -6.12 -7.72 -0.19
CA GLU A 47 -6.07 -7.99 1.26
C GLU A 47 -4.67 -7.80 1.84
N VAL A 48 -4.56 -7.39 3.10
CA VAL A 48 -3.30 -7.42 3.84
C VAL A 48 -3.05 -8.84 4.34
N GLN A 49 -1.83 -9.33 4.13
CA GLN A 49 -1.40 -10.64 4.65
C GLN A 49 -0.38 -10.46 5.77
N PRO A 50 -0.21 -11.44 6.66
CA PRO A 50 0.87 -11.42 7.64
C PRO A 50 2.23 -11.25 6.96
N PHE A 51 3.06 -10.36 7.48
CA PHE A 51 4.44 -10.25 7.03
C PHE A 51 5.17 -11.57 7.27
N ARG A 52 5.89 -12.05 6.26
CA ARG A 52 6.66 -13.29 6.31
C ARG A 52 7.81 -13.15 7.30
N ASP A 53 8.10 -14.26 7.99
CA ASP A 53 9.32 -14.35 8.79
C ASP A 53 10.55 -14.33 7.87
N GLU A 54 11.52 -13.48 8.18
CA GLU A 54 12.79 -13.36 7.44
C GLU A 54 13.57 -14.68 7.39
N ALA A 55 13.28 -15.63 8.29
CA ALA A 55 13.90 -16.95 8.33
C ALA A 55 13.41 -17.92 7.23
N VAL A 56 12.35 -17.57 6.48
CA VAL A 56 11.81 -18.41 5.41
C VAL A 56 12.44 -18.02 4.07
N PRO A 57 13.12 -18.95 3.36
CA PRO A 57 13.76 -18.66 2.08
C PRO A 57 12.76 -18.10 1.06
N GLN A 58 13.08 -16.97 0.45
CA GLN A 58 12.28 -16.40 -0.62
C GLN A 58 12.40 -17.29 -1.87
N LYS A 59 11.27 -17.82 -2.33
CA LYS A 59 11.20 -18.45 -3.65
C LYS A 59 11.28 -17.33 -4.69
N PRO A 60 12.08 -17.47 -5.76
CA PRO A 60 12.18 -16.43 -6.77
C PRO A 60 10.80 -16.07 -7.30
N ALA A 61 10.55 -14.75 -7.43
CA ALA A 61 9.31 -14.23 -7.97
C ALA A 61 9.10 -14.77 -9.39
N LEU A 62 8.13 -15.68 -9.54
CA LEU A 62 7.69 -16.14 -10.86
C LEU A 62 6.65 -15.13 -11.35
N VAL A 63 6.94 -14.44 -12.45
CA VAL A 63 5.98 -13.57 -13.12
C VAL A 63 5.08 -14.44 -13.99
N SER A 64 3.77 -14.43 -13.73
CA SER A 64 2.76 -15.14 -14.52
C SER A 64 2.22 -14.29 -15.68
N GLY A 65 1.56 -14.96 -16.63
CA GLY A 65 0.92 -14.32 -17.79
C GLY A 65 1.77 -14.30 -19.06
N GLU A 66 1.19 -13.79 -20.13
CA GLU A 66 1.90 -13.55 -21.39
C GLU A 66 2.76 -12.30 -21.27
N LYS A 67 3.97 -12.29 -21.84
CA LYS A 67 4.87 -11.13 -21.75
C LYS A 67 4.20 -9.88 -22.32
N ASP A 68 4.16 -8.84 -21.48
CA ASP A 68 3.72 -7.50 -21.84
C ASP A 68 4.73 -6.44 -21.34
N ARG A 69 4.41 -5.16 -21.44
CA ARG A 69 5.35 -4.03 -21.25
C ARG A 69 5.67 -3.74 -19.80
N PHE A 70 4.78 -4.13 -18.89
CA PHE A 70 4.84 -3.86 -17.48
C PHE A 70 4.66 -5.15 -16.67
N ILE A 71 4.99 -5.05 -15.39
CA ILE A 71 4.68 -6.06 -14.38
C ILE A 71 3.83 -5.36 -13.35
N CYS A 72 2.64 -5.90 -13.14
CA CYS A 72 1.71 -5.53 -12.10
C CYS A 72 1.93 -6.45 -10.90
N PHE A 73 1.86 -5.91 -9.69
CA PHE A 73 2.02 -6.69 -8.47
C PHE A 73 1.30 -6.02 -7.30
N THR A 74 1.01 -6.83 -6.29
CA THR A 74 0.54 -6.36 -5.00
C THR A 74 1.73 -5.88 -4.18
N MET A 75 1.69 -4.62 -3.74
CA MET A 75 2.61 -4.05 -2.76
C MET A 75 1.91 -3.88 -1.43
N GLN A 76 2.51 -4.42 -0.38
CA GLN A 76 2.13 -4.22 1.00
C GLN A 76 3.23 -3.45 1.75
N LYS A 77 2.86 -2.47 2.57
CA LYS A 77 3.80 -1.68 3.37
C LYS A 77 3.32 -1.42 4.78
N ILE A 78 4.25 -1.24 5.71
CA ILE A 78 3.98 -0.79 7.08
C ILE A 78 4.78 0.47 7.41
N GLY A 79 4.11 1.52 7.89
CA GLY A 79 4.78 2.74 8.39
C GLY A 79 5.42 3.65 7.32
N LEU A 80 5.26 3.33 6.03
CA LEU A 80 5.85 4.04 4.89
C LEU A 80 4.80 4.79 4.09
N GLY A 81 5.16 5.92 3.47
CA GLY A 81 4.30 6.57 2.46
C GLY A 81 4.38 5.86 1.11
N THR A 82 3.34 5.93 0.28
CA THR A 82 3.33 5.29 -1.06
C THR A 82 4.48 5.80 -1.94
N THR A 83 4.78 7.10 -1.88
CA THR A 83 5.91 7.72 -2.58
C THR A 83 7.27 7.26 -2.06
N ASP A 84 7.36 6.92 -0.77
CA ASP A 84 8.60 6.42 -0.17
C ASP A 84 8.91 5.04 -0.75
N VAL A 85 7.90 4.17 -0.79
CA VAL A 85 7.99 2.83 -1.41
C VAL A 85 8.36 2.93 -2.88
N ALA A 86 7.71 3.81 -3.65
CA ALA A 86 8.05 3.99 -5.07
C ALA A 86 9.53 4.37 -5.29
N ARG A 87 10.08 5.24 -4.44
CA ARG A 87 11.50 5.63 -4.51
C ARG A 87 12.45 4.50 -4.09
N ILE A 88 12.08 3.73 -3.07
CA ILE A 88 12.84 2.57 -2.61
C ILE A 88 12.89 1.51 -3.72
N LEU A 89 11.74 1.18 -4.33
CA LEU A 89 11.66 0.24 -5.44
C LEU A 89 12.48 0.72 -6.63
N ALA A 90 12.32 1.98 -7.03
CA ALA A 90 13.05 2.55 -8.14
C ALA A 90 14.58 2.49 -7.93
N SER A 91 15.05 2.82 -6.72
CA SER A 91 16.48 2.76 -6.40
C SER A 91 17.00 1.32 -6.38
N SER A 92 16.21 0.38 -5.88
CA SER A 92 16.59 -1.04 -5.78
C SER A 92 16.64 -1.72 -7.15
N LEU A 93 15.77 -1.29 -8.07
CA LEU A 93 15.64 -1.83 -9.43
C LEU A 93 16.41 -1.02 -10.48
N SER A 94 17.22 -0.04 -10.07
CA SER A 94 17.94 0.88 -10.97
C SER A 94 17.02 1.58 -12.00
N LEU A 95 15.79 1.89 -11.60
CA LEU A 95 14.78 2.55 -12.42
C LEU A 95 14.66 4.04 -12.09
N PRO A 96 14.28 4.89 -13.06
CA PRO A 96 13.73 6.21 -12.75
C PRO A 96 12.44 6.07 -11.92
N TRP A 97 12.29 6.85 -10.84
CA TRP A 97 11.13 6.73 -9.94
C TRP A 97 9.79 6.94 -10.61
N GLN A 98 9.74 7.68 -11.72
CA GLN A 98 8.54 7.91 -12.52
C GLN A 98 8.06 6.65 -13.26
N MET A 99 8.88 5.61 -13.33
CA MET A 99 8.50 4.33 -13.93
C MET A 99 7.81 3.39 -12.93
N VAL A 100 7.82 3.72 -11.62
CA VAL A 100 7.05 2.99 -10.61
C VAL A 100 5.68 3.65 -10.48
N SER A 101 4.65 2.96 -10.92
CA SER A 101 3.29 3.49 -11.01
C SER A 101 2.35 2.91 -9.96
N TYR A 102 1.33 3.68 -9.56
CA TYR A 102 0.32 3.31 -8.58
C TYR A 102 -0.96 4.16 -8.76
N ALA A 103 -2.11 3.64 -8.35
CA ALA A 103 -3.42 4.29 -8.56
C ALA A 103 -3.76 5.38 -7.52
N GLY A 104 -3.10 5.38 -6.37
CA GLY A 104 -3.34 6.38 -5.33
C GLY A 104 -2.37 6.29 -4.17
N LEU A 105 -2.36 7.34 -3.35
CA LEU A 105 -1.62 7.38 -2.10
C LEU A 105 -2.42 6.70 -1.00
N LYS A 106 -1.73 5.98 -0.11
CA LYS A 106 -2.31 5.39 1.10
C LYS A 106 -1.62 5.95 2.33
N ASP A 107 -2.30 5.85 3.47
CA ASP A 107 -1.81 6.32 4.76
C ASP A 107 -0.39 5.83 5.08
N LYS A 108 0.45 6.73 5.57
CA LYS A 108 1.79 6.36 6.07
C LYS A 108 1.72 5.58 7.38
N ARG A 109 0.85 6.01 8.29
CA ARG A 109 0.69 5.42 9.63
C ARG A 109 -0.39 4.35 9.62
N ALA A 110 -0.11 3.27 8.92
CA ALA A 110 -1.01 2.16 8.65
C ALA A 110 -0.22 0.94 8.13
N ILE A 111 -0.86 -0.23 8.12
CA ILE A 111 -0.53 -1.30 7.15
C ILE A 111 -1.41 -1.09 5.93
N THR A 112 -0.83 -1.10 4.74
CA THR A 112 -1.58 -0.87 3.51
C THR A 112 -1.18 -1.84 2.42
N ALA A 113 -2.15 -2.37 1.67
CA ALA A 113 -1.94 -3.17 0.47
C ALA A 113 -2.60 -2.50 -0.75
N GLN A 114 -1.88 -2.45 -1.86
CA GLN A 114 -2.31 -1.79 -3.09
C GLN A 114 -1.61 -2.38 -4.32
N ALA A 115 -2.17 -2.15 -5.50
CA ALA A 115 -1.53 -2.49 -6.76
C ALA A 115 -0.44 -1.46 -7.12
N MET A 116 0.66 -1.95 -7.68
CA MET A 116 1.72 -1.17 -8.28
C MET A 116 2.17 -1.79 -9.60
N SER A 117 2.85 -1.00 -10.44
CA SER A 117 3.48 -1.53 -11.64
C SER A 117 4.85 -0.93 -11.92
N ILE A 118 5.69 -1.70 -12.62
CA ILE A 118 7.02 -1.32 -13.11
C ILE A 118 7.21 -1.81 -14.55
N PRO A 119 8.22 -1.34 -15.30
CA PRO A 119 8.55 -1.89 -16.61
C PRO A 119 8.98 -3.36 -16.55
N ALA A 120 8.56 -4.15 -17.53
CA ALA A 120 8.90 -5.57 -17.63
C ALA A 120 10.40 -5.86 -17.82
N SER A 121 11.20 -4.84 -18.16
CA SER A 121 12.66 -4.95 -18.24
C SER A 121 13.34 -5.25 -16.89
N SER A 122 12.66 -4.99 -15.77
CA SER A 122 13.21 -5.18 -14.41
C SER A 122 12.69 -6.46 -13.73
N ALA A 123 12.16 -7.40 -14.52
CA ALA A 123 11.62 -8.66 -14.03
C ALA A 123 12.66 -9.49 -13.25
N GLU A 124 13.90 -9.51 -13.74
CA GLU A 124 14.99 -10.32 -13.16
C GLU A 124 15.40 -9.75 -11.79
N ASP A 125 15.55 -8.43 -11.70
CA ASP A 125 15.95 -7.72 -10.48
C ASP A 125 14.92 -7.86 -9.36
N LEU A 126 13.62 -7.96 -9.68
CA LEU A 126 12.54 -8.15 -8.69
C LEU A 126 12.70 -9.42 -7.84
N SER A 127 13.38 -10.44 -8.36
CA SER A 127 13.54 -11.71 -7.64
C SER A 127 14.60 -11.67 -6.53
N GLU A 128 15.47 -10.67 -6.56
CA GLU A 128 16.63 -10.56 -5.66
C GLU A 128 16.50 -9.43 -4.63
N ILE A 129 15.43 -8.63 -4.68
CA ILE A 129 15.28 -7.49 -3.77
C ILE A 129 14.77 -7.94 -2.38
N GLU A 130 15.50 -7.52 -1.37
CA GLU A 130 15.05 -7.59 0.02
C GLU A 130 14.67 -6.19 0.50
N LEU A 131 13.43 -6.04 0.96
CA LEU A 131 12.89 -4.75 1.38
C LEU A 131 12.38 -4.84 2.81
N HIS A 132 12.86 -3.94 3.65
CA HIS A 132 12.36 -3.83 5.01
C HIS A 132 11.00 -3.11 5.04
N ASN A 133 10.03 -3.66 5.78
CA ASN A 133 8.66 -3.12 5.91
C ASN A 133 7.85 -3.06 4.60
N ILE A 134 8.29 -3.74 3.54
CA ILE A 134 7.61 -3.80 2.25
C ILE A 134 7.58 -5.26 1.79
N GLU A 135 6.42 -5.73 1.36
CA GLU A 135 6.28 -7.03 0.71
C GLU A 135 5.67 -6.88 -0.67
N LEU A 136 6.20 -7.62 -1.61
CA LEU A 136 5.73 -7.69 -2.99
C LEU A 136 5.27 -9.12 -3.29
N ARG A 137 4.15 -9.26 -4.00
CA ARG A 137 3.59 -10.56 -4.38
C ARG A 137 2.66 -10.43 -5.59
N ASP A 138 2.16 -11.57 -6.06
CA ASP A 138 1.17 -11.65 -7.14
C ASP A 138 1.66 -10.95 -8.42
N PHE A 139 2.88 -11.29 -8.87
CA PHE A 139 3.51 -10.68 -10.04
C PHE A 139 2.90 -11.20 -11.35
N GLU A 140 2.34 -10.31 -12.15
CA GLU A 140 1.71 -10.64 -13.43
C GLU A 140 2.12 -9.63 -14.50
N TYR A 141 2.29 -10.11 -15.74
CA TYR A 141 2.48 -9.22 -16.88
C TYR A 141 1.19 -8.45 -17.21
N CYS A 142 1.38 -7.15 -17.48
CA CYS A 142 0.39 -6.16 -17.89
C CYS A 142 1.11 -5.05 -18.71
#